data_AF-A0A318U287-F1
#
_entry.id   AF-A0A318U287-F1
#
_cell.length_a   1.000
_cell.length_b   1.000
_cell.length_c   1.000
_cell.angle_alpha   90.00
_cell.angle_beta   90.00
_cell.angle_gamma   90.00
#
_symmetry.space_group_name_H-M   'P 1'
#
loop_
_entity.id
_entity.type
_entity.pdbx_description
1 polymer ?
#
loop_
_entity_poly.entity_id
_entity_poly.type
_entity_poly.pdbx_seq_one_letter_code
_entity_poly.pdbx_strand_id
1 'polypeptide(L)'
;MSRHEILPPELHLPDLRPDLRMDAATSSLPAMSQLERRTVLAFVERLLIAEGQPATFFTLLRQTDAQLAALIGAEAASASRPGPYGRFPPAPLCAEDLDGPPWRIPPALCARVGERISVALEFAYLVVMHPGDLRRESLLDLTTGGWSAEGIGELAEQIGAVASQTRTLAELQAAARTAPGRSRLH
;
A
#
# COMPACT_ATOMS: atom_id res chain seq x y z
N MET A 1 -5.96 74.61 32.93
CA MET A 1 -5.35 73.32 33.33
C MET A 1 -6.04 72.22 32.53
N SER A 2 -5.41 71.72 31.47
CA SER A 2 -5.78 70.45 30.83
C SER A 2 -4.52 69.85 30.23
N ARG A 3 -4.16 68.67 30.72
CA ARG A 3 -2.91 67.94 30.45
C ARG A 3 -2.84 67.48 28.99
N HIS A 4 -1.70 67.74 28.36
CA HIS A 4 -1.28 67.11 27.12
C HIS A 4 -0.74 65.73 27.47
N GLU A 5 -1.49 64.67 27.15
CA GLU A 5 -1.06 63.29 27.35
C GLU A 5 -0.31 62.84 26.10
N ILE A 6 1.02 62.75 26.22
CA ILE A 6 1.92 62.31 25.18
C ILE A 6 1.97 60.77 25.25
N LEU A 7 1.31 60.10 24.31
CA LEU A 7 1.41 58.65 24.12
C LEU A 7 2.74 58.33 23.40
N PRO A 8 3.52 57.32 23.83
CA PRO A 8 4.78 56.96 23.19
C PRO A 8 4.56 56.31 21.81
N PRO A 9 5.53 56.41 20.89
CA PRO A 9 5.44 55.76 19.59
C PRO A 9 5.57 54.23 19.75
N GLU A 10 4.54 53.52 19.33
CA GLU A 10 4.54 52.07 19.12
C GLU A 10 5.80 51.67 18.33
N LEU A 11 6.55 50.73 18.91
CA LEU A 11 7.69 50.07 18.28
C LEU A 11 7.18 49.34 17.03
N HIS A 12 7.46 49.90 15.86
CA HIS A 12 7.24 49.26 14.57
C HIS A 12 8.14 48.02 14.47
N LEU A 13 7.62 46.86 14.89
CA LEU A 13 8.22 45.57 14.55
C LEU A 13 8.17 45.44 13.02
N PRO A 14 9.30 45.16 12.35
CA PRO A 14 9.27 44.91 10.92
C PRO A 14 8.45 43.65 10.63
N ASP A 15 7.49 43.83 9.73
CA ASP A 15 6.68 42.81 9.08
C ASP A 15 7.54 41.58 8.74
N LEU A 16 7.32 40.47 9.44
CA LEU A 16 7.85 39.17 9.06
C LEU A 16 7.15 38.80 7.75
N ARG A 17 7.85 39.05 6.65
CA ARG A 17 7.52 38.69 5.27
C ARG A 17 6.59 37.48 5.16
N PRO A 18 5.46 37.58 4.43
CA PRO A 18 4.62 36.44 4.07
C PRO A 18 5.25 35.60 2.94
N ASP A 19 6.55 35.32 3.02
CA ASP A 19 7.31 34.65 1.96
C ASP A 19 7.55 33.15 2.24
N LEU A 20 6.98 32.59 3.31
CA LEU A 20 6.86 31.12 3.49
C LEU A 20 5.63 30.59 2.75
N ARG A 21 5.56 30.90 1.45
CA ARG A 21 4.67 30.24 0.50
C ARG A 21 5.48 29.53 -0.60
N MET A 22 6.59 28.92 -0.19
CA MET A 22 7.12 27.67 -0.77
C MET A 22 6.41 26.55 0.02
N ASP A 23 5.49 25.73 -0.48
CA ASP A 23 5.37 25.15 -1.81
C ASP A 23 3.88 24.96 -2.19
N ALA A 24 3.31 25.86 -3.00
CA ALA A 24 1.99 25.63 -3.61
C ALA A 24 2.09 24.95 -4.99
N ALA A 25 3.28 24.47 -5.37
CA ALA A 25 3.55 23.86 -6.67
C ALA A 25 3.84 22.35 -6.63
N THR A 26 3.76 21.70 -5.46
CA THR A 26 4.07 20.27 -5.32
C THR A 26 2.85 19.36 -5.58
N SER A 27 1.62 19.88 -5.63
CA SER A 27 0.39 19.07 -5.76
C SER A 27 -0.27 19.09 -7.15
N SER A 28 0.49 19.20 -8.25
CA SER A 28 -0.14 19.13 -9.58
C SER A 28 -0.41 17.69 -10.06
N LEU A 29 0.02 16.67 -9.31
CA LEU A 29 -0.22 15.27 -9.64
C LEU A 29 -1.61 14.83 -9.15
N PRO A 30 -2.32 14.00 -9.94
CA PRO A 30 -3.65 13.54 -9.55
C PRO A 30 -3.59 12.64 -8.32
N ALA A 31 -4.58 12.80 -7.44
CA ALA A 31 -4.82 11.89 -6.33
C ALA A 31 -5.12 10.47 -6.82
N MET A 32 -4.89 9.46 -5.97
CA MET A 32 -5.21 8.08 -6.29
C MET A 32 -6.72 7.91 -6.52
N SER A 33 -7.07 7.41 -7.69
CA SER A 33 -8.45 7.11 -8.06
C SER A 33 -8.95 5.82 -7.39
N GLN A 34 -10.28 5.70 -7.33
CA GLN A 34 -10.93 4.50 -6.79
C GLN A 34 -10.60 3.24 -7.63
N LEU A 35 -10.39 3.39 -8.95
CA LEU A 35 -10.03 2.27 -9.83
C LEU A 35 -8.60 1.80 -9.56
N GLU A 36 -7.64 2.72 -9.46
CA GLU A 36 -6.24 2.40 -9.11
C GLU A 36 -6.17 1.69 -7.76
N ARG A 37 -6.83 2.27 -6.76
CA ARG A 37 -6.96 1.67 -5.42
C ARG A 37 -7.51 0.24 -5.48
N ARG A 38 -8.64 0.03 -6.17
CA ARG A 38 -9.25 -1.31 -6.31
C ARG A 38 -8.32 -2.27 -7.03
N THR A 39 -7.63 -1.81 -8.06
CA THR A 39 -6.73 -2.64 -8.87
C THR A 39 -5.56 -3.14 -8.04
N VAL A 40 -4.88 -2.24 -7.33
CA VAL A 40 -3.71 -2.60 -6.51
C VAL A 40 -4.12 -3.47 -5.31
N LEU A 41 -5.19 -3.10 -4.60
CA LEU A 41 -5.61 -3.87 -3.42
C LEU A 41 -6.22 -5.22 -3.78
N ALA A 42 -6.86 -5.35 -4.96
CA ALA A 42 -7.30 -6.64 -5.49
C ALA A 42 -6.10 -7.56 -5.80
N PHE A 43 -5.03 -7.00 -6.36
CA PHE A 43 -3.79 -7.75 -6.59
C PHE A 43 -3.20 -8.25 -5.27
N VAL A 44 -3.06 -7.39 -4.25
CA VAL A 44 -2.56 -7.77 -2.91
C VAL A 44 -3.41 -8.86 -2.27
N GLU A 45 -4.74 -8.71 -2.31
CA GLU A 45 -5.67 -9.72 -1.80
C GLU A 45 -5.46 -11.08 -2.48
N ARG A 46 -5.37 -11.10 -3.82
CA ARG A 46 -5.22 -12.36 -4.57
C ARG A 46 -3.82 -12.96 -4.49
N LEU A 47 -2.82 -12.13 -4.19
CA LEU A 47 -1.46 -12.58 -3.93
C LEU A 47 -1.37 -13.36 -2.61
N LEU A 48 -2.10 -12.89 -1.59
CA LEU A 48 -2.04 -13.41 -0.22
C LEU A 48 -3.06 -14.50 0.09
N ILE A 49 -4.20 -14.49 -0.60
CA ILE A 49 -5.35 -15.33 -0.27
C ILE A 49 -5.57 -16.37 -1.37
N ALA A 50 -5.72 -17.64 -0.96
CA ALA A 50 -6.08 -18.74 -1.84
C ALA A 50 -7.44 -18.54 -2.55
N GLU A 51 -7.62 -19.21 -3.68
CA GLU A 51 -8.90 -19.24 -4.40
C GLU A 51 -10.06 -19.70 -3.48
N GLY A 52 -11.25 -19.12 -3.71
CA GLY A 52 -12.47 -19.43 -2.94
C GLY A 52 -12.64 -18.66 -1.62
N GLN A 53 -11.59 -18.04 -1.09
CA GLN A 53 -11.70 -17.17 0.09
C GLN A 53 -12.22 -15.76 -0.28
N PRO A 54 -12.87 -15.07 0.67
CA PRO A 54 -13.42 -13.74 0.44
C PRO A 54 -12.28 -12.75 0.18
N ALA A 55 -12.41 -11.97 -0.90
CA ALA A 55 -11.58 -10.79 -1.09
C ALA A 55 -12.38 -9.64 -1.69
N THR A 56 -12.43 -8.56 -0.94
CA THR A 56 -13.37 -7.45 -1.08
C THR A 56 -12.98 -6.58 -2.25
N PHE A 57 -11.71 -6.17 -2.33
CA PHE A 57 -11.22 -5.31 -3.42
C PHE A 57 -11.26 -6.04 -4.75
N PHE A 58 -10.96 -7.34 -4.78
CA PHE A 58 -11.14 -8.15 -5.99
C PHE A 58 -12.60 -8.18 -6.44
N THR A 59 -13.53 -8.34 -5.51
CA THR A 59 -14.97 -8.33 -5.81
C THR A 59 -15.42 -6.97 -6.35
N LEU A 60 -14.97 -5.88 -5.73
CA LEU A 60 -15.27 -4.51 -6.17
C LEU A 60 -14.65 -4.19 -7.54
N LEU A 61 -13.43 -4.66 -7.81
CA LEU A 61 -12.79 -4.52 -9.11
C LEU A 61 -13.60 -5.27 -10.17
N ARG A 62 -13.98 -6.52 -9.90
CA ARG A 62 -14.78 -7.35 -10.84
C ARG A 62 -16.14 -6.72 -11.17
N GLN A 63 -16.77 -6.03 -10.22
CA GLN A 63 -18.02 -5.28 -10.45
C GLN A 63 -17.81 -4.05 -11.34
N THR A 64 -16.60 -3.49 -11.36
CA THR A 64 -16.28 -2.28 -12.15
C THR A 64 -15.74 -2.64 -13.53
N ASP A 65 -14.81 -3.60 -13.59
CA ASP A 65 -14.18 -4.13 -14.80
C ASP A 65 -13.85 -5.62 -14.57
N ALA A 66 -14.71 -6.49 -15.09
CA ALA A 66 -14.56 -7.94 -14.94
C ALA A 66 -13.35 -8.51 -15.71
N GLN A 67 -12.98 -7.91 -16.84
CA GLN A 67 -11.83 -8.36 -17.63
C GLN A 67 -10.52 -8.01 -16.93
N LEU A 68 -10.41 -6.78 -16.42
CA LEU A 68 -9.25 -6.38 -15.63
C LEU A 68 -9.13 -7.21 -14.35
N ALA A 69 -10.22 -7.47 -13.65
CA ALA A 69 -10.20 -8.35 -12.48
C ALA A 69 -9.70 -9.75 -12.82
N ALA A 70 -10.12 -10.34 -13.94
CA ALA A 70 -9.63 -11.65 -14.37
C ALA A 70 -8.12 -11.64 -14.65
N LEU A 71 -7.60 -10.61 -15.33
CA LEU A 71 -6.17 -10.45 -15.57
C LEU A 71 -5.39 -10.30 -14.25
N ILE A 72 -5.83 -9.42 -13.36
CA ILE A 72 -5.20 -9.20 -12.05
C ILE A 72 -5.20 -10.49 -11.21
N GLY A 73 -6.31 -11.24 -11.21
CA GLY A 73 -6.41 -12.51 -10.51
C GLY A 73 -5.43 -13.56 -11.05
N ALA A 74 -5.33 -13.69 -12.37
CA ALA A 74 -4.40 -14.62 -13.01
C ALA A 74 -2.93 -14.25 -12.72
N GLU A 75 -2.58 -12.97 -12.83
CA GLU A 75 -1.21 -12.51 -12.56
C GLU A 75 -0.85 -12.63 -11.08
N ALA A 76 -1.77 -12.31 -10.16
CA ALA A 76 -1.54 -12.49 -8.73
C ALA A 76 -1.37 -13.96 -8.36
N ALA A 77 -2.13 -14.87 -8.97
CA ALA A 77 -1.99 -16.31 -8.76
C ALA A 77 -0.65 -16.83 -9.31
N SER A 78 -0.22 -16.35 -10.48
CA SER A 78 1.09 -16.67 -11.08
C SER A 78 2.26 -16.12 -10.26
N ALA A 79 2.09 -14.92 -9.69
CA ALA A 79 3.08 -14.26 -8.83
C ALA A 79 3.12 -14.82 -7.41
N SER A 80 2.06 -15.50 -6.98
CA SER A 80 1.98 -16.11 -5.65
C SER A 80 3.01 -17.22 -5.53
N ARG A 81 3.85 -17.15 -4.49
CA ARG A 81 4.87 -18.16 -4.20
C ARG A 81 4.53 -18.89 -2.92
N PRO A 82 4.75 -20.21 -2.83
CA PRO A 82 4.84 -20.87 -1.53
C PRO A 82 6.09 -20.37 -0.79
N GLY A 83 5.89 -19.40 0.11
CA GLY A 83 6.90 -18.80 0.97
C GLY A 83 6.20 -18.08 2.13
N PRO A 84 6.78 -18.01 3.34
CA PRO A 84 6.00 -17.86 4.56
C PRO A 84 5.37 -16.47 4.72
N TYR A 85 4.04 -16.46 4.68
CA TYR A 85 3.31 -16.37 5.95
C TYR A 85 2.97 -17.78 6.43
N GLY A 86 3.79 -18.31 7.35
CA GLY A 86 3.58 -19.65 7.89
C GLY A 86 4.68 -20.05 8.87
N ARG A 87 4.39 -19.96 10.17
CA ARG A 87 5.13 -20.55 11.32
C ARG A 87 6.65 -20.33 11.36
N PHE A 88 7.07 -19.42 12.24
CA PHE A 88 8.35 -19.55 12.94
C PHE A 88 8.10 -19.77 14.44
N PRO A 89 8.43 -20.95 15.01
CA PRO A 89 9.04 -20.99 16.33
C PRO A 89 10.45 -20.36 16.23
N PRO A 90 10.96 -19.70 17.29
CA PRO A 90 12.19 -18.91 17.22
C PRO A 90 13.41 -19.83 17.05
N ALA A 91 14.04 -19.79 15.88
CA ALA A 91 15.45 -20.17 15.71
C ALA A 91 16.24 -18.87 15.48
N PRO A 92 17.50 -18.78 15.94
CA PRO A 92 18.28 -17.55 15.81
C PRO A 92 18.50 -17.27 14.33
N LEU A 93 18.02 -16.10 13.90
CA LEU A 93 18.10 -15.50 12.57
C LEU A 93 19.27 -16.05 11.72
N CYS A 94 18.97 -17.01 10.84
CA CYS A 94 19.87 -17.47 9.78
C CYS A 94 19.17 -17.23 8.45
N ALA A 95 19.67 -16.26 7.68
CA ALA A 95 19.90 -16.26 6.23
C ALA A 95 19.04 -17.14 5.29
N GLU A 96 17.76 -17.35 5.58
CA GLU A 96 16.77 -17.79 4.59
C GLU A 96 16.07 -16.53 4.04
N ASP A 97 16.90 -15.69 3.42
CA ASP A 97 16.50 -14.79 2.35
C ASP A 97 15.85 -15.64 1.27
N LEU A 98 14.51 -15.59 1.19
CA LEU A 98 13.79 -16.16 0.05
C LEU A 98 13.89 -15.16 -1.10
N ASP A 99 15.06 -15.18 -1.72
CA ASP A 99 15.49 -14.42 -2.90
C ASP A 99 14.72 -14.90 -4.14
N GLY A 100 13.43 -14.62 -4.17
CA GLY A 100 12.64 -14.71 -5.38
C GLY A 100 12.97 -13.54 -6.31
N PRO A 101 13.17 -13.72 -7.64
CA PRO A 101 13.34 -12.58 -8.53
C PRO A 101 12.16 -11.61 -8.38
N PRO A 102 12.41 -10.29 -8.45
CA PRO A 102 11.37 -9.29 -8.32
C PRO A 102 10.29 -9.56 -9.36
N TRP A 103 9.03 -9.56 -8.94
CA TRP A 103 7.93 -9.64 -9.90
C TRP A 103 7.90 -8.35 -10.69
N ARG A 104 7.83 -8.50 -12.01
CA ARG A 104 7.63 -7.41 -12.96
C ARG A 104 6.29 -7.59 -13.64
N ILE A 105 5.63 -6.48 -13.91
CA ILE A 105 4.35 -6.54 -14.56
C ILE A 105 4.50 -7.08 -15.99
N PRO A 106 3.66 -8.03 -16.44
CA PRO A 106 3.71 -8.50 -17.82
C PRO A 106 3.36 -7.39 -18.81
N PRO A 107 3.96 -7.36 -20.01
CA PRO A 107 3.71 -6.33 -21.02
C PRO A 107 2.22 -6.17 -21.38
N ALA A 108 1.46 -7.28 -21.42
CA ALA A 108 0.03 -7.25 -21.73
C ALA A 108 -0.79 -6.55 -20.64
N LEU A 109 -0.47 -6.79 -19.36
CA LEU A 109 -1.14 -6.11 -18.25
C LEU A 109 -0.71 -4.64 -18.19
N CYS A 110 0.58 -4.34 -18.39
CA CYS A 110 1.10 -2.98 -18.48
C CYS A 110 0.39 -2.16 -19.58
N ALA A 111 0.20 -2.74 -20.76
CA ALA A 111 -0.54 -2.09 -21.85
C ALA A 111 -2.01 -1.84 -21.51
N ARG A 112 -2.62 -2.64 -20.63
CA ARG A 112 -4.01 -2.47 -20.18
C ARG A 112 -4.17 -1.40 -19.10
N VAL A 113 -3.25 -1.34 -18.14
CA VAL A 113 -3.39 -0.50 -16.94
C VAL A 113 -2.59 0.80 -17.00
N GLY A 114 -1.61 0.87 -17.91
CA GLY A 114 -0.69 2.00 -18.04
C GLY A 114 0.38 2.04 -16.95
N GLU A 115 1.42 2.85 -17.20
CA GLU A 115 2.64 2.92 -16.40
C GLU A 115 2.40 3.22 -14.91
N ARG A 116 1.48 4.13 -14.61
CA ARG A 116 1.17 4.53 -13.23
C ARG A 116 0.68 3.38 -12.36
N ILE A 117 -0.25 2.55 -12.86
CA ILE A 117 -0.72 1.37 -12.14
C ILE A 117 0.35 0.28 -12.16
N SER A 118 1.09 0.15 -13.25
CA SER A 118 2.19 -0.82 -13.38
C SER A 118 3.20 -0.70 -12.24
N VAL A 119 3.75 0.50 -12.02
CA VAL A 119 4.74 0.72 -10.95
C VAL A 119 4.14 0.51 -9.55
N ALA A 120 2.84 0.79 -9.38
CA ALA A 120 2.15 0.56 -8.11
C ALA A 120 1.93 -0.93 -7.81
N LEU A 121 1.69 -1.76 -8.83
CA LEU A 121 1.57 -3.21 -8.67
C LEU A 121 2.92 -3.84 -8.31
N GLU A 122 4.01 -3.39 -8.94
CA GLU A 122 5.36 -3.84 -8.60
C GLU A 122 5.76 -3.42 -7.18
N PHE A 123 5.46 -2.18 -6.80
CA PHE A 123 5.64 -1.71 -5.42
C PHE A 123 4.82 -2.53 -4.42
N ALA A 124 3.57 -2.85 -4.73
CA ALA A 124 2.73 -3.66 -3.86
C ALA A 124 3.29 -5.07 -3.67
N TYR A 125 3.79 -5.70 -4.75
CA TYR A 125 4.48 -6.99 -4.64
C TYR A 125 5.72 -6.87 -3.72
N LEU A 126 6.56 -5.85 -3.92
CA LEU A 126 7.75 -5.60 -3.11
C LEU A 126 7.40 -5.44 -1.63
N VAL A 127 6.44 -4.59 -1.28
CA VAL A 127 6.01 -4.36 0.11
C VAL A 127 5.51 -5.66 0.77
N VAL A 128 4.78 -6.48 0.03
CA VAL A 128 4.09 -7.65 0.58
C VAL A 128 4.99 -8.88 0.67
N MET A 129 5.83 -9.09 -0.35
CA MET A 129 6.64 -10.30 -0.52
C MET A 129 8.10 -10.09 -0.15
N HIS A 130 8.62 -8.87 -0.27
CA HIS A 130 10.03 -8.52 -0.07
C HIS A 130 10.20 -7.20 0.71
N PRO A 131 9.59 -7.06 1.91
CA PRO A 131 9.65 -5.79 2.65
C PRO A 131 11.08 -5.37 3.01
N GLY A 132 11.99 -6.34 3.17
CA GLY A 132 13.42 -6.12 3.39
C GLY A 132 14.15 -5.50 2.20
N ASP A 133 13.55 -5.51 1.00
CA ASP A 133 14.11 -4.98 -0.25
C ASP A 133 13.53 -3.62 -0.66
N LEU A 134 12.72 -3.01 0.19
CA LEU A 134 12.29 -1.63 -0.01
C LEU A 134 13.51 -0.70 0.01
N ARG A 135 13.72 0.05 -1.07
CA ARG A 135 14.80 1.02 -1.21
C ARG A 135 14.25 2.35 -1.73
N ARG A 136 15.10 3.38 -1.75
CA ARG A 136 14.72 4.70 -2.26
C ARG A 136 14.34 4.64 -3.74
N GLU A 137 14.99 3.77 -4.50
CA GLU A 137 14.76 3.53 -5.93
C GLU A 137 13.31 3.11 -6.19
N SER A 138 12.71 2.29 -5.32
CA SER A 138 11.30 1.88 -5.45
C SER A 138 10.32 3.05 -5.29
N LEU A 139 10.68 4.04 -4.47
CA LEU A 139 9.89 5.27 -4.33
C LEU A 139 10.10 6.21 -5.53
N LEU A 140 11.31 6.23 -6.09
CA LEU A 140 11.60 6.98 -7.31
C LEU A 140 10.79 6.44 -8.49
N ASP A 141 10.71 5.11 -8.65
CA ASP A 141 9.89 4.48 -9.70
C ASP A 141 8.41 4.92 -9.62
N LEU A 142 7.84 5.01 -8.41
CA LEU A 142 6.49 5.54 -8.20
C LEU A 142 6.38 7.02 -8.62
N THR A 143 7.35 7.86 -8.23
CA THR A 143 7.34 9.28 -8.62
C THR A 143 7.47 9.47 -10.13
N THR A 144 8.32 8.67 -10.80
CA THR A 144 8.47 8.67 -12.26
C THR A 144 7.20 8.19 -12.96
N GLY A 145 6.51 7.19 -12.40
CA GLY A 145 5.17 6.78 -12.84
C GLY A 145 4.05 7.77 -12.49
N GLY A 146 4.39 8.93 -11.92
CA GLY A 146 3.49 10.06 -11.71
C GLY A 146 2.83 10.12 -10.33
N TRP A 147 3.17 9.24 -9.39
CA TRP A 147 2.58 9.28 -8.04
C TRP A 147 3.08 10.50 -7.23
N SER A 148 2.16 11.18 -6.55
CA SER A 148 2.53 12.24 -5.58
C SER A 148 3.03 11.62 -4.28
N ALA A 149 3.76 12.39 -3.46
CA ALA A 149 4.22 11.92 -2.15
C ALA A 149 3.06 11.48 -1.25
N GLU A 150 1.95 12.22 -1.25
CA GLU A 150 0.73 11.88 -0.52
C GLU A 150 0.10 10.59 -1.07
N GLY A 151 0.03 10.45 -2.40
CA GLY A 151 -0.49 9.24 -3.04
C GLY A 151 0.35 7.99 -2.73
N ILE A 152 1.68 8.13 -2.65
CA ILE A 152 2.58 7.04 -2.23
C ILE A 152 2.30 6.65 -0.77
N GLY A 153 2.13 7.64 0.11
CA GLY A 153 1.77 7.40 1.52
C GLY A 153 0.45 6.66 1.66
N GLU A 154 -0.61 7.14 0.98
CA GLU A 154 -1.93 6.50 0.99
C GLU A 154 -1.87 5.07 0.43
N LEU A 155 -1.13 4.86 -0.66
CA LEU A 155 -0.95 3.55 -1.27
C LEU A 155 -0.28 2.57 -0.29
N ALA A 156 0.82 2.98 0.33
CA ALA A 156 1.57 2.15 1.28
C ALA A 156 0.74 1.80 2.52
N GLU A 157 0.02 2.78 3.07
CA GLU A 157 -0.87 2.58 4.22
C GLU A 157 -1.93 1.52 3.90
N GLN A 158 -2.61 1.64 2.75
CA GLN A 158 -3.68 0.72 2.38
C GLN A 158 -3.18 -0.68 2.07
N ILE A 159 -2.02 -0.81 1.40
CA ILE A 159 -1.37 -2.10 1.17
C ILE A 159 -1.04 -2.77 2.52
N GLY A 160 -0.41 -2.03 3.44
CA GLY A 160 -0.06 -2.53 4.77
C GLY A 160 -1.28 -2.96 5.59
N ALA A 161 -2.36 -2.18 5.54
CA ALA A 161 -3.62 -2.50 6.20
C ALA A 161 -4.23 -3.81 5.67
N VAL A 162 -4.35 -3.96 4.34
CA VAL A 162 -4.91 -5.17 3.72
C VAL A 162 -4.05 -6.40 3.98
N ALA A 163 -2.72 -6.27 3.89
CA ALA A 163 -1.81 -7.37 4.19
C ALA A 163 -1.94 -7.85 5.65
N SER A 164 -2.03 -6.90 6.59
CA SER A 164 -2.20 -7.20 8.02
C SER A 164 -3.54 -7.84 8.34
N GLN A 165 -4.63 -7.34 7.75
CA GLN A 165 -5.97 -7.92 7.89
C GLN A 165 -6.00 -9.36 7.37
N THR A 166 -5.41 -9.59 6.20
CA THR A 166 -5.35 -10.91 5.57
C THR A 166 -4.59 -11.92 6.44
N ARG A 167 -3.42 -11.53 6.96
CA ARG A 167 -2.62 -12.38 7.85
C ARG A 167 -3.37 -12.70 9.15
N THR A 168 -4.01 -11.71 9.75
CA THR A 168 -4.80 -11.89 10.98
C THR A 168 -5.93 -12.90 10.76
N LEU A 169 -6.66 -12.81 9.64
CA LEU A 169 -7.69 -13.78 9.29
C LEU A 169 -7.12 -15.19 9.11
N ALA A 170 -5.97 -15.32 8.43
CA ALA A 170 -5.30 -16.61 8.26
C ALA A 170 -4.87 -17.23 9.60
N GLU A 171 -4.34 -16.43 10.52
CA GLU A 171 -3.96 -16.86 11.88
C GLU A 171 -5.17 -17.34 12.69
N LEU A 172 -6.28 -16.59 12.66
CA LEU A 172 -7.54 -16.98 13.32
C LEU A 172 -8.10 -18.29 12.75
N GLN A 173 -8.08 -18.46 11.42
CA GLN A 173 -8.51 -19.69 10.76
C GLN A 173 -7.59 -20.88 11.08
N ALA A 174 -6.29 -20.64 11.25
CA ALA A 174 -5.34 -21.66 11.67
C ALA A 174 -5.60 -22.08 13.13
N ALA A 175 -5.78 -21.11 14.04
CA ALA A 175 -6.08 -21.35 15.45
C ALA A 175 -7.38 -22.14 15.64
N ALA A 176 -8.44 -21.80 14.88
CA ALA A 176 -9.72 -22.50 14.91
C ALA A 176 -9.60 -23.98 14.48
N ARG A 177 -8.71 -24.30 13.53
CA ARG A 177 -8.45 -25.68 13.09
C ARG A 177 -7.66 -26.49 14.11
N THR A 178 -6.83 -25.84 14.93
CA THR A 178 -6.00 -26.50 15.95
C THR A 178 -6.67 -26.60 17.33
N ALA A 179 -7.78 -25.89 17.55
CA ALA A 179 -8.52 -25.98 18.80
C ALA A 179 -9.09 -27.41 18.95
N PRO A 180 -8.68 -28.19 19.97
CA PRO A 180 -9.28 -29.49 20.21
C PRO A 180 -10.78 -29.30 20.47
N GLY A 181 -11.59 -30.14 19.82
CA GLY A 181 -13.04 -30.16 20.04
C GLY A 181 -13.30 -30.13 21.53
N ARG A 182 -14.06 -29.13 22.00
CA ARG A 182 -14.50 -29.05 23.39
C ARG A 182 -15.36 -30.28 23.63
N SER A 183 -14.76 -31.37 24.09
CA SER A 183 -15.46 -32.55 24.56
C SER A 183 -16.40 -32.05 25.65
N ARG A 184 -17.70 -32.00 25.32
CA ARG A 184 -18.75 -31.84 26.31
C ARG A 184 -18.64 -33.05 27.23
N LEU A 185 -18.05 -32.86 28.39
CA LEU A 185 -18.19 -33.79 29.49
C LEU A 185 -19.64 -33.67 29.95
N HIS A 186 -20.43 -34.68 29.60
CA HIS A 186 -21.71 -35.01 30.22
C HIS A 186 -21.46 -35.66 31.58
#